data_AF-A0A2J6Q967-F1
#
_entry.id   AF-A0A2J6Q967-F1
#
_cell.length_a   1.000
_cell.length_b   1.000
_cell.length_c   1.000
_cell.angle_alpha   90.00
_cell.angle_beta   90.00
_cell.angle_gamma   90.00
#
_symmetry.space_group_name_H-M   'P 1'
#
loop_
_entity.id
_entity.type
_entity.pdbx_description
1 polymer ?
#
loop_
_entity_poly.entity_id
_entity_poly.type
_entity_poly.pdbx_seq_one_letter_code
_entity_poly.pdbx_strand_id
1 'polypeptide(L)'
;MSIPLSITSSPLKGDATTASPDSYSKGIYNYATNVREPHFLEFQSLHQINIIELQNDLARQNASFTQSGSVSPAEVEHLRVTLKSYVTAIRDYEYVRSLDKMTDPELACGQLITAFPSIDFPRRSSELGFRTLEKHNEISNDGLRHLLKAYLPTSLTWTREEKRMRHNEFMNKQQPGKISPFVDRLARFIIAFVTGAGLVVPMVIMALNRSIVKSLVTMSVATLLFALVISVGVEASNWAVVAATAAYAADLALFIGASGS
;
A
#
# COMPACT_ATOMS: atom_id res chain seq x y z
N MET A 1 40.74 7.60 52.46
CA MET A 1 40.70 8.99 51.95
C MET A 1 39.38 9.15 51.21
N SER A 2 38.35 9.62 51.92
CA SER A 2 37.01 9.82 51.38
C SER A 2 36.41 11.03 52.07
N ILE A 3 36.12 12.09 51.32
CA ILE A 3 35.40 13.29 51.77
C ILE A 3 34.07 13.34 50.98
N PRO A 4 32.93 13.68 51.62
CA PRO A 4 31.57 13.65 51.07
C PRO A 4 31.11 15.02 50.51
N LEU A 5 30.00 15.04 49.76
CA LEU A 5 29.12 16.21 49.45
C LEU A 5 27.78 15.65 48.90
N SER A 6 26.69 15.61 49.67
CA SER A 6 25.67 16.65 49.91
C SER A 6 24.77 17.00 48.71
N ILE A 7 23.61 16.33 48.68
CA ILE A 7 22.22 16.75 48.39
C ILE A 7 22.00 17.93 47.42
N THR A 8 21.23 17.66 46.35
CA THR A 8 20.19 18.60 45.87
C THR A 8 18.93 17.83 45.48
N SER A 9 17.82 18.17 46.14
CA SER A 9 16.49 17.63 45.97
C SER A 9 15.66 18.44 44.97
N SER A 10 14.83 17.71 44.20
CA SER A 10 13.54 18.11 43.58
C SER A 10 13.55 18.94 42.28
N PRO A 11 12.53 18.81 41.39
CA PRO A 11 11.19 18.28 41.67
C PRO A 11 10.71 17.10 40.80
N LEU A 12 10.04 16.17 41.48
CA LEU A 12 8.92 15.40 40.95
C LEU A 12 7.82 16.37 40.48
N LYS A 13 7.56 16.44 39.17
CA LYS A 13 6.31 16.92 38.54
C LYS A 13 6.37 16.58 37.03
N GLY A 14 5.39 15.97 36.38
CA GLY A 14 3.98 15.88 36.71
C GLY A 14 3.37 14.48 36.57
N ASP A 15 2.29 14.33 37.31
CA ASP A 15 1.36 13.20 37.34
C ASP A 15 1.07 12.63 35.95
N ALA A 16 1.47 11.38 35.74
CA ALA A 16 0.87 10.48 34.75
C ALA A 16 -0.43 9.85 35.31
N THR A 17 -1.15 10.57 36.17
CA THR A 17 -2.31 10.04 36.90
C THR A 17 -3.40 11.10 36.95
N THR A 18 -4.18 11.15 35.86
CA THR A 18 -5.65 11.35 35.80
C THR A 18 -6.03 11.95 34.44
N ALA A 19 -5.86 11.18 33.36
CA ALA A 19 -6.75 11.39 32.23
C ALA A 19 -8.14 10.94 32.71
N SER A 20 -9.05 11.87 32.97
CA SER A 20 -10.43 11.53 33.35
C SER A 20 -10.99 10.54 32.30
N PRO A 21 -11.68 9.46 32.72
CA PRO A 21 -12.33 8.50 31.79
C PRO A 21 -13.19 9.21 30.73
N ASP A 22 -13.75 10.36 31.09
CA ASP A 22 -14.55 11.21 30.22
C ASP A 22 -13.72 11.89 29.12
N SER A 23 -12.45 12.19 29.38
CA SER A 23 -11.52 12.80 28.42
C SER A 23 -11.08 11.79 27.35
N TYR A 24 -10.78 10.56 27.75
CA TYR A 24 -10.39 9.50 26.81
C TYR A 24 -11.55 9.09 25.90
N SER A 25 -12.75 8.91 26.47
CA SER A 25 -13.97 8.57 25.73
C SER A 25 -14.37 9.66 24.73
N LYS A 26 -14.23 10.94 25.11
CA LYS A 26 -14.40 12.08 24.19
C LYS A 26 -13.36 12.07 23.06
N GLY A 27 -12.11 11.68 23.36
CA GLY A 27 -11.06 11.49 22.36
C GLY A 27 -11.43 10.45 21.30
N ILE A 28 -11.96 9.29 21.72
CA ILE A 28 -12.44 8.24 20.81
C ILE A 28 -13.54 8.77 19.90
N TYR A 29 -14.58 9.40 20.48
CA TYR A 29 -15.70 9.92 19.70
C TYR A 29 -15.22 10.96 18.68
N ASN A 30 -14.43 11.94 19.12
CA ASN A 30 -13.91 12.99 18.24
C ASN A 30 -13.00 12.43 17.15
N TYR A 31 -12.17 11.44 17.45
CA TYR A 31 -11.32 10.81 16.44
C TYR A 31 -12.16 10.06 15.41
N ALA A 32 -13.14 9.26 15.87
CA ALA A 32 -14.04 8.51 14.99
C ALA A 32 -14.94 9.41 14.12
N THR A 33 -15.34 10.59 14.60
CA THR A 33 -16.19 11.51 13.82
C THR A 33 -15.40 12.42 12.87
N ASN A 34 -14.15 12.75 13.19
CA ASN A 34 -13.34 13.66 12.37
C ASN A 34 -12.51 12.93 11.30
N VAL A 35 -12.18 11.66 11.54
CA VAL A 35 -11.42 10.85 10.60
C VAL A 35 -12.39 10.12 9.68
N ARG A 36 -12.47 10.57 8.42
CA ARG A 36 -13.38 10.00 7.41
C ARG A 36 -13.06 8.55 7.05
N GLU A 37 -11.79 8.17 7.10
CA GLU A 37 -11.31 6.84 6.77
C GLU A 37 -10.56 6.23 7.95
N PRO A 38 -10.97 5.05 8.45
CA PRO A 38 -10.31 4.46 9.60
C PRO A 38 -8.87 4.08 9.24
N HIS A 39 -7.93 4.65 9.99
CA HIS A 39 -6.51 4.31 9.92
C HIS A 39 -6.19 3.25 10.97
N PHE A 40 -5.47 2.22 10.56
CA PHE A 40 -5.06 1.12 11.41
C PHE A 40 -3.56 1.16 11.64
N LEU A 41 -3.15 0.95 12.88
CA LEU A 41 -1.75 0.73 13.22
C LEU A 41 -1.40 -0.72 12.92
N GLU A 42 -0.27 -0.94 12.25
CA GLU A 42 0.16 -2.28 11.82
C GLU A 42 0.65 -3.13 13.00
N PHE A 43 1.19 -2.50 14.04
CA PHE A 43 1.69 -3.18 15.25
C PHE A 43 2.57 -4.41 14.95
N GLN A 44 3.42 -4.31 13.93
CA GLN A 44 4.17 -5.43 13.38
C GLN A 44 4.92 -6.23 14.46
N SER A 45 5.64 -5.54 15.35
CA SER A 45 6.41 -6.17 16.41
C SER A 45 5.52 -6.89 17.42
N LEU A 46 4.32 -6.37 17.74
CA LEU A 46 3.39 -7.01 18.67
C LEU A 46 2.79 -8.29 18.07
N HIS A 47 2.43 -8.26 16.79
CA HIS A 47 1.99 -9.47 16.08
C HIS A 47 3.09 -10.54 16.06
N GLN A 48 4.35 -10.15 15.81
CA GLN A 48 5.48 -11.07 15.83
C GLN A 48 5.71 -11.68 17.21
N ILE A 49 5.68 -10.86 18.27
CA ILE A 49 5.81 -11.34 19.65
C ILE A 49 4.72 -12.38 19.96
N ASN A 50 3.46 -12.08 19.65
CA ASN A 50 2.33 -12.99 19.88
C ASN A 50 2.50 -14.33 19.12
N ILE A 51 2.91 -14.29 17.86
CA ILE A 51 3.14 -15.50 17.06
C ILE A 51 4.29 -16.34 17.65
N ILE A 52 5.38 -15.69 18.06
CA ILE A 52 6.54 -16.37 18.66
C ILE A 52 6.17 -17.01 20.01
N GLU A 53 5.37 -16.33 20.83
CA GLU A 53 4.88 -16.87 22.10
C GLU A 53 4.05 -18.15 21.87
N LEU A 54 3.07 -18.08 20.97
CA LEU A 54 2.24 -19.24 20.60
C LEU A 54 3.08 -20.39 20.03
N GLN A 55 4.09 -20.08 19.22
CA GLN A 55 5.02 -21.08 18.68
C GLN A 55 5.83 -21.76 19.79
N ASN A 56 6.31 -21.00 20.76
CA ASN A 56 7.06 -21.54 21.90
C ASN A 56 6.19 -22.45 22.77
N ASP A 57 4.93 -22.08 22.99
CA ASP A 57 4.01 -22.92 23.76
C ASP A 57 3.66 -24.22 23.04
N LEU A 58 3.50 -24.20 21.72
CA LEU A 58 3.35 -25.42 20.92
C LEU A 58 4.61 -26.29 20.99
N ALA A 59 5.80 -25.69 20.95
CA ALA A 59 7.05 -26.43 21.06
C ALA A 59 7.21 -27.11 22.43
N ARG A 60 6.82 -26.42 23.52
CA ARG A 60 6.79 -26.99 24.89
C ARG A 60 5.82 -28.16 24.99
N GLN A 61 4.60 -28.02 24.47
CA GLN A 61 3.60 -29.09 24.45
C GLN A 61 4.07 -30.30 23.64
N ASN A 62 4.69 -30.07 22.48
CA ASN A 62 5.24 -31.16 21.67
C ASN A 62 6.36 -31.92 22.40
N ALA A 63 7.23 -31.19 23.10
CA ALA A 63 8.28 -31.81 23.93
C ALA A 63 7.69 -32.64 25.08
N SER A 64 6.64 -32.15 25.76
CA SER A 64 5.98 -32.91 26.82
C SER A 64 5.30 -34.18 26.30
N PHE A 65 4.60 -34.13 25.16
CA PHE A 65 3.94 -35.31 24.57
C PHE A 65 4.94 -36.36 24.09
N THR A 66 6.07 -35.92 23.54
CA THR A 66 7.15 -36.82 23.12
C THR A 66 7.77 -37.53 24.33
N GLN A 67 7.88 -36.84 25.48
CA GLN A 67 8.44 -37.41 26.70
C GLN A 67 7.46 -38.31 27.45
N SER A 68 6.17 -37.95 27.50
CA SER A 68 5.15 -38.72 28.24
C SER A 68 4.66 -39.97 27.50
N GLY A 69 4.79 -40.02 26.17
CA GLY A 69 4.33 -41.14 25.33
C GLY A 69 2.81 -41.36 25.36
N SER A 70 2.06 -40.46 25.99
CA SER A 70 0.60 -40.50 26.12
C SER A 70 0.08 -39.07 26.27
N VAL A 71 -1.15 -38.83 25.81
CA VAL A 71 -1.77 -37.50 25.82
C VAL A 71 -3.11 -37.56 26.53
N SER A 72 -3.29 -36.73 27.56
CA SER A 72 -4.54 -36.60 28.30
C SER A 72 -5.60 -35.85 27.49
N PRO A 73 -6.90 -36.14 27.64
CA PRO A 73 -7.97 -35.40 26.95
C PRO A 73 -7.92 -33.88 27.18
N ALA A 74 -7.49 -33.43 28.37
CA ALA A 74 -7.33 -32.01 28.67
C ALA A 74 -6.16 -31.37 27.91
N GLU A 75 -5.08 -32.12 27.70
CA GLU A 75 -3.90 -31.69 26.95
C GLU A 75 -4.20 -31.60 25.45
N VAL A 76 -4.99 -32.54 24.92
CA VAL A 76 -5.48 -32.48 23.53
C VAL A 76 -6.34 -31.24 23.31
N GLU A 77 -7.22 -30.90 24.26
CA GLU A 77 -8.07 -29.73 24.13
C GLU A 77 -7.26 -28.42 24.20
N HIS A 78 -6.31 -28.35 25.13
CA HIS A 78 -5.39 -27.21 25.20
C HIS A 78 -4.59 -27.05 23.89
N LEU A 79 -4.05 -28.15 23.34
CA LEU A 79 -3.35 -28.14 22.06
C LEU A 79 -4.22 -27.59 20.93
N ARG A 80 -5.49 -28.01 20.85
CA ARG A 80 -6.44 -27.52 19.83
C ARG A 80 -6.65 -26.02 19.93
N VAL A 81 -6.82 -25.50 21.15
CA VAL A 81 -6.99 -24.07 21.39
C VAL A 81 -5.72 -23.29 21.02
N THR A 82 -4.54 -23.76 21.43
CA THR A 82 -3.27 -23.10 21.09
C THR A 82 -3.01 -23.13 19.58
N LEU A 83 -3.22 -24.28 18.90
CA LEU A 83 -3.07 -24.40 17.45
C LEU A 83 -4.02 -23.47 16.69
N LYS A 84 -5.28 -23.41 17.11
CA LYS A 84 -6.27 -22.49 16.52
C LYS A 84 -5.81 -21.04 16.67
N SER A 85 -5.39 -20.66 17.87
CA SER A 85 -4.92 -19.30 18.16
C SER A 85 -3.67 -18.95 17.36
N TYR A 86 -2.73 -19.88 17.22
CA TYR A 86 -1.53 -19.72 16.39
C TYR A 86 -1.85 -19.49 14.91
N VAL A 87 -2.72 -20.34 14.33
CA VAL A 87 -3.13 -20.19 12.92
C VAL A 87 -3.89 -18.88 12.69
N THR A 88 -4.79 -18.52 13.62
CA THR A 88 -5.51 -17.25 13.57
C THR A 88 -4.53 -16.07 13.64
N ALA A 89 -3.55 -16.09 14.56
CA ALA A 89 -2.57 -15.03 14.68
C ALA A 89 -1.73 -14.83 13.40
N ILE A 90 -1.34 -15.92 12.72
CA ILE A 90 -0.65 -15.85 11.43
C ILE A 90 -1.55 -15.22 10.36
N ARG A 91 -2.80 -15.69 10.26
CA ARG A 91 -3.75 -15.18 9.28
C ARG A 91 -4.06 -13.70 9.50
N ASP A 92 -4.23 -13.29 10.75
CA ASP A 92 -4.51 -11.90 11.11
C ASP A 92 -3.31 -11.01 10.78
N TYR A 93 -2.08 -11.48 11.04
CA TYR A 93 -0.86 -10.76 10.66
C TYR A 93 -0.73 -10.63 9.14
N GLU A 94 -1.00 -11.70 8.39
CA GLU A 94 -1.02 -11.66 6.92
C GLU A 94 -2.08 -10.68 6.40
N TYR A 95 -3.27 -10.71 6.99
CA TYR A 95 -4.38 -9.82 6.63
C TYR A 95 -3.99 -8.36 6.83
N VAL A 96 -3.52 -7.97 8.02
CA VAL A 96 -3.09 -6.58 8.30
C VAL A 96 -1.96 -6.15 7.37
N ARG A 97 -1.01 -7.05 7.08
CA ARG A 97 0.11 -6.76 6.17
C ARG A 97 -0.33 -6.57 4.72
N SER A 98 -1.42 -7.25 4.31
CA SER A 98 -1.99 -7.16 2.96
C SER A 98 -2.78 -5.86 2.72
N LEU A 99 -3.09 -5.10 3.78
CA LEU A 99 -3.74 -3.81 3.66
C LEU A 99 -2.80 -2.78 3.02
N ASP A 100 -3.40 -1.82 2.30
CA ASP A 100 -2.67 -0.76 1.63
C ASP A 100 -1.98 0.16 2.64
N LYS A 101 -0.81 0.65 2.23
CA LYS A 101 -0.06 1.63 3.01
C LYS A 101 -0.71 2.99 2.86
N MET A 102 -0.81 3.72 3.97
CA MET A 102 -1.36 5.06 3.95
C MET A 102 -0.47 6.03 3.15
N THR A 103 -1.09 6.88 2.33
CA THR A 103 -0.41 7.94 1.56
C THR A 103 0.26 8.99 2.45
N ASP A 104 -0.30 9.28 3.63
CA ASP A 104 0.22 10.28 4.56
C ASP A 104 0.26 9.82 6.03
N PRO A 105 1.24 8.98 6.40
CA PRO A 105 1.32 8.40 7.73
C PRO A 105 1.69 9.44 8.81
N GLU A 106 2.28 10.59 8.43
CA GLU A 106 2.59 11.68 9.37
C GLU A 106 1.33 12.40 9.84
N LEU A 107 0.39 12.65 8.93
CA LEU A 107 -0.89 13.28 9.25
C LEU A 107 -1.70 12.41 10.23
N ALA A 108 -1.79 11.11 9.98
CA ALA A 108 -2.49 10.19 10.88
C ALA A 108 -1.84 10.11 12.27
N CYS A 109 -0.50 10.08 12.32
CA CYS A 109 0.22 10.12 13.58
C CYS A 109 -0.07 11.41 14.38
N GLY A 110 -0.06 12.57 13.71
CA GLY A 110 -0.41 13.84 14.33
C GLY A 110 -1.84 13.89 14.85
N GLN A 111 -2.80 13.34 14.10
CA GLN A 111 -4.20 13.23 14.52
C GLN A 111 -4.37 12.32 15.74
N LEU A 112 -3.67 11.18 15.79
CA LEU A 112 -3.69 10.27 16.94
C LEU A 112 -3.10 10.92 18.19
N ILE A 113 -1.93 11.56 18.08
CA ILE A 113 -1.30 12.25 19.21
C ILE A 113 -2.20 13.37 19.74
N THR A 114 -2.87 14.09 18.85
CA THR A 114 -3.80 15.17 19.23
C THR A 114 -5.06 14.62 19.91
N ALA A 115 -5.60 13.51 19.42
CA ALA A 115 -6.81 12.88 19.97
C ALA A 115 -6.56 12.16 21.30
N PHE A 116 -5.35 11.62 21.48
CA PHE A 116 -4.98 10.77 22.60
C PHE A 116 -3.66 11.23 23.24
N PRO A 117 -3.62 12.41 23.87
CA PRO A 117 -2.40 12.97 24.45
C PRO A 117 -1.88 12.17 25.66
N SER A 118 -2.70 11.31 26.24
CA SER A 118 -2.34 10.44 27.36
C SER A 118 -1.59 9.18 26.96
N ILE A 119 -1.56 8.84 25.67
CA ILE A 119 -0.86 7.65 25.16
C ILE A 119 0.45 8.11 24.52
N ASP A 120 1.55 7.46 24.91
CA ASP A 120 2.86 7.73 24.34
C ASP A 120 3.01 7.00 23.00
N PHE A 121 2.64 7.69 21.92
CA PHE A 121 2.87 7.19 20.57
C PHE A 121 4.28 7.55 20.10
N PRO A 122 5.00 6.63 19.44
CA PRO A 122 6.24 6.93 18.75
C PRO A 122 6.10 8.18 17.88
N ARG A 123 6.98 9.16 18.10
CA ARG A 123 6.91 10.46 17.42
C ARG A 123 7.14 10.38 15.90
N ARG A 124 7.62 9.23 15.41
CA ARG A 124 7.91 8.99 13.99
C ARG A 124 6.97 7.93 13.42
N SER A 125 6.26 8.29 12.35
CA SER A 125 5.27 7.44 11.69
C SER A 125 5.86 6.20 11.00
N SER A 126 7.17 6.22 10.69
CA SER A 126 7.89 5.07 10.12
C SER A 126 7.99 3.87 11.05
N GLU A 127 7.80 4.07 12.36
CA GLU A 127 7.88 3.01 13.37
C GLU A 127 6.52 2.35 13.64
N LEU A 128 5.43 3.06 13.32
CA LEU A 128 4.07 2.65 13.66
C LEU A 128 3.35 1.87 12.55
N GLY A 129 3.72 2.13 11.29
CA GLY A 129 3.11 1.49 10.11
C GLY A 129 1.61 1.76 10.00
N PHE A 130 1.18 2.70 9.17
CA PHE A 130 -0.24 3.01 8.99
C PHE A 130 -0.83 2.27 7.79
N ARG A 131 -1.97 1.62 8.02
CA ARG A 131 -2.72 0.82 7.04
C ARG A 131 -4.13 1.37 6.86
N THR A 132 -4.65 1.25 5.64
CA THR A 132 -6.00 1.70 5.27
C THR A 132 -6.80 0.54 4.68
N LEU A 133 -8.12 0.55 4.89
CA LEU A 133 -9.03 -0.42 4.29
C LEU A 133 -9.36 -0.11 2.83
N GLU A 134 -9.29 1.17 2.46
CA GLU A 134 -9.52 1.56 1.08
C GLU A 134 -8.34 1.09 0.25
N LYS A 135 -8.65 0.20 -0.69
CA LYS A 135 -7.72 -0.17 -1.74
C LYS A 135 -7.54 1.07 -2.59
N HIS A 136 -6.43 1.78 -2.42
CA HIS A 136 -6.15 2.87 -3.34
C HIS A 136 -5.92 2.16 -4.67
N ASN A 137 -6.95 2.15 -5.52
CA ASN A 137 -6.82 1.88 -6.95
C ASN A 137 -6.03 3.05 -7.55
N GLU A 138 -4.83 3.31 -7.04
CA GLU A 138 -3.77 3.72 -7.93
C GLU A 138 -3.73 2.59 -8.94
N ILE A 139 -4.21 2.88 -10.14
CA ILE A 139 -3.80 2.14 -11.32
C ILE A 139 -2.28 2.27 -11.28
N SER A 140 -1.62 1.27 -10.68
CA SER A 140 -0.19 1.22 -10.43
C SER A 140 0.49 1.15 -11.78
N ASN A 141 0.64 2.31 -12.40
CA ASN A 141 1.39 2.48 -13.63
C ASN A 141 2.81 2.89 -13.24
N ASP A 142 3.43 2.11 -12.35
CA ASP A 142 4.77 2.38 -11.84
C ASP A 142 5.80 2.39 -12.97
N GLY A 143 5.58 1.61 -14.04
CA GLY A 143 6.40 1.67 -15.27
C GLY A 143 6.34 3.01 -15.98
N LEU A 144 5.14 3.50 -16.31
CA LEU A 144 4.95 4.80 -16.98
C LEU A 144 5.33 5.97 -16.07
N ARG A 145 5.04 5.87 -14.76
CA ARG A 145 5.44 6.85 -13.74
C ARG A 145 6.97 6.90 -13.59
N HIS A 146 7.67 5.76 -13.65
CA HIS A 146 9.14 5.72 -13.62
C HIS A 146 9.75 6.29 -14.91
N LEU A 147 9.18 6.01 -16.08
CA LEU A 147 9.62 6.59 -17.35
C LEU A 147 9.41 8.11 -17.38
N LEU A 148 8.24 8.59 -16.93
CA LEU A 148 7.98 10.03 -16.75
C LEU A 148 8.96 10.64 -15.75
N LYS A 149 9.29 9.96 -14.64
CA LYS A 149 10.26 10.42 -13.65
C LYS A 149 11.69 10.46 -14.20
N ALA A 150 12.05 9.56 -15.11
CA ALA A 150 13.34 9.54 -15.78
C ALA A 150 13.46 10.63 -16.86
N TYR A 151 12.35 11.02 -17.49
CA TYR A 151 12.34 11.93 -18.63
C TYR A 151 11.88 13.36 -18.31
N LEU A 152 11.09 13.58 -17.24
CA LEU A 152 10.70 14.94 -16.80
C LEU A 152 11.77 15.60 -15.93
N PRO A 153 12.03 16.91 -16.12
CA PRO A 153 12.94 17.68 -15.28
C PRO A 153 12.41 17.78 -13.83
N THR A 154 13.34 17.68 -12.87
CA THR A 154 13.08 17.68 -11.41
C THR A 154 12.30 18.89 -10.88
N SER A 155 12.18 19.96 -11.66
CA SER A 155 11.38 21.14 -11.33
C SER A 155 9.87 20.89 -11.38
N LEU A 156 9.39 19.88 -12.12
CA LEU A 156 7.96 19.55 -12.25
C LEU A 156 7.48 18.46 -11.28
N THR A 157 8.40 17.68 -10.72
CA THR A 157 8.11 16.62 -9.74
C THR A 157 7.87 17.15 -8.33
N TRP A 158 8.26 18.41 -8.04
CA TRP A 158 8.10 19.02 -6.72
C TRP A 158 7.04 20.12 -6.72
N THR A 159 6.12 20.09 -5.76
CA THR A 159 5.15 21.18 -5.54
C THR A 159 5.82 22.36 -4.82
N ARG A 160 5.30 23.60 -5.02
CA ARG A 160 5.87 24.81 -4.40
C ARG A 160 5.81 24.78 -2.86
N GLU A 161 4.81 24.13 -2.29
CA GLU A 161 4.64 24.01 -0.84
C GLU A 161 5.58 22.97 -0.23
N GLU A 162 5.77 21.84 -0.90
CA GLU A 162 6.65 20.76 -0.43
C GLU A 162 8.14 21.14 -0.56
N LYS A 163 8.47 21.97 -1.57
CA LYS A 163 9.80 22.59 -1.72
C LYS A 163 10.15 23.57 -0.58
N ARG A 164 9.14 24.17 0.07
CA ARG A 164 9.34 25.03 1.25
C ARG A 164 9.50 24.24 2.54
N MET A 165 8.80 23.11 2.69
CA MET A 165 8.84 22.30 3.92
C MET A 165 10.03 21.34 3.99
N ARG A 166 10.52 20.80 2.85
CA ARG A 166 11.59 19.78 2.81
C ARG A 166 12.81 20.21 1.98
N HIS A 167 13.29 21.43 2.22
CA HIS A 167 14.40 22.03 1.46
C HIS A 167 15.71 21.21 1.48
N ASN A 168 16.04 20.59 2.62
CA ASN A 168 17.24 19.75 2.74
C ASN A 168 17.13 18.42 1.97
N GLU A 169 15.94 17.83 1.86
CA GLU A 169 15.72 16.60 1.08
C GLU A 169 15.72 16.86 -0.44
N PHE A 170 15.24 18.04 -0.86
CA PHE A 170 15.34 18.51 -2.26
C PHE A 170 16.80 18.66 -2.72
N MET A 171 17.66 19.20 -1.87
CA MET A 171 19.10 19.33 -2.16
C MET A 171 19.80 17.97 -2.23
N ASN A 172 19.33 16.98 -1.48
CA ASN A 172 19.91 15.64 -1.38
C ASN A 172 19.38 14.63 -2.41
N LYS A 173 18.56 15.05 -3.39
CA LYS A 173 18.02 14.19 -4.48
C LYS A 173 17.34 12.90 -3.99
N GLN A 174 16.80 12.88 -2.77
CA GLN A 174 16.08 11.70 -2.30
C GLN A 174 14.73 11.60 -3.01
N GLN A 175 14.34 10.37 -3.33
CA GLN A 175 13.15 10.10 -4.13
C GLN A 175 11.89 10.49 -3.32
N PRO A 176 11.09 11.45 -3.78
CA PRO A 176 9.90 11.88 -3.04
C PRO A 176 8.87 10.74 -3.01
N GLY A 177 8.32 10.49 -1.82
CA GLY A 177 7.26 9.50 -1.59
C GLY A 177 5.87 9.94 -2.04
N LYS A 178 5.68 11.22 -2.38
CA LYS A 178 4.43 11.78 -2.91
C LYS A 178 4.68 12.33 -4.31
N ILE A 179 3.95 11.79 -5.30
CA ILE A 179 4.04 12.21 -6.70
C ILE A 179 3.18 13.47 -6.87
N SER A 180 3.74 14.50 -7.54
CA SER A 180 3.00 15.74 -7.83
C SER A 180 1.68 15.46 -8.54
N PRO A 181 0.56 16.11 -8.14
CA PRO A 181 -0.75 15.91 -8.77
C PRO A 181 -0.76 16.24 -10.27
N PHE A 182 0.22 17.01 -10.75
CA PHE A 182 0.40 17.25 -12.18
C PHE A 182 0.90 16.02 -12.93
N VAL A 183 1.90 15.31 -12.39
CA VAL A 183 2.46 14.10 -13.02
C VAL A 183 1.42 12.99 -13.05
N ASP A 184 0.63 12.85 -11.98
CA ASP A 184 -0.48 11.89 -11.95
C ASP A 184 -1.56 12.21 -13.00
N ARG A 185 -1.95 13.48 -13.15
CA ARG A 185 -2.88 13.92 -14.22
C ARG A 185 -2.29 13.69 -15.61
N LEU A 186 -1.01 13.96 -15.81
CA LEU A 186 -0.32 13.75 -17.10
C LEU A 186 -0.22 12.26 -17.43
N ALA A 187 0.11 11.41 -16.46
CA ALA A 187 0.15 9.96 -16.64
C ALA A 187 -1.23 9.42 -17.05
N ARG A 188 -2.29 9.83 -16.34
CA ARG A 188 -3.67 9.47 -16.70
C ARG A 188 -4.07 9.98 -18.09
N PHE A 189 -3.67 11.20 -18.44
CA PHE A 189 -3.90 11.75 -19.77
C PHE A 189 -3.20 10.94 -20.86
N ILE A 190 -1.92 10.60 -20.68
CA ILE A 190 -1.14 9.80 -21.63
C ILE A 190 -1.78 8.42 -21.80
N ILE A 191 -2.17 7.75 -20.70
CA ILE A 191 -2.83 6.44 -20.76
C ILE A 191 -4.14 6.55 -21.54
N ALA A 192 -5.02 7.48 -21.17
CA ALA A 192 -6.29 7.68 -21.85
C ALA A 192 -6.10 8.03 -23.34
N PHE A 193 -5.11 8.85 -23.66
CA PHE A 193 -4.78 9.25 -25.02
C PHE A 193 -4.24 8.07 -25.84
N VAL A 194 -3.28 7.31 -25.31
CA VAL A 194 -2.68 6.16 -26.00
C VAL A 194 -3.70 5.03 -26.19
N THR A 195 -4.53 4.75 -25.19
CA THR A 195 -5.61 3.77 -25.30
C THR A 195 -6.66 4.22 -26.32
N GLY A 196 -7.09 5.49 -26.27
CA GLY A 196 -8.07 6.05 -27.22
C GLY A 196 -7.53 6.09 -28.66
N ALA A 197 -6.30 6.58 -28.84
CA ALA A 197 -5.64 6.60 -30.15
C ALA A 197 -5.40 5.18 -30.68
N GLY A 198 -5.03 4.23 -29.81
CA GLY A 198 -4.84 2.82 -30.16
C GLY A 198 -6.11 2.16 -30.70
N LEU A 199 -7.30 2.56 -30.24
CA LEU A 199 -8.57 2.06 -30.77
C LEU A 199 -8.98 2.77 -32.07
N VAL A 200 -8.82 4.09 -32.13
CA VAL A 200 -9.36 4.90 -33.23
C VAL A 200 -8.47 4.86 -34.48
N VAL A 201 -7.15 4.90 -34.32
CA VAL A 201 -6.21 4.99 -35.45
C VAL A 201 -6.33 3.81 -36.44
N PRO A 202 -6.38 2.54 -36.00
CA PRO A 202 -6.55 1.42 -36.92
C PRO A 202 -7.88 1.47 -37.67
N MET A 203 -8.97 1.86 -36.98
CA MET A 203 -10.29 2.00 -37.61
C MET A 203 -10.28 3.09 -38.69
N VAL A 204 -9.65 4.23 -38.42
CA VAL A 204 -9.54 5.34 -39.39
C VAL A 204 -8.69 4.93 -40.61
N ILE A 205 -7.56 4.26 -40.39
CA ILE A 205 -6.69 3.79 -41.49
C ILE A 205 -7.43 2.80 -42.39
N MET A 206 -8.16 1.85 -41.79
CA MET A 206 -8.93 0.85 -42.52
C MET A 206 -10.14 1.46 -43.25
N ALA A 207 -10.77 2.49 -42.68
CA ALA A 207 -11.88 3.21 -43.33
C ALA A 207 -11.41 4.00 -44.56
N LEU A 208 -10.20 4.58 -44.52
CA LEU A 208 -9.65 5.38 -45.63
C LEU A 208 -9.11 4.52 -46.79
N ASN A 209 -8.64 3.30 -46.52
CA ASN A 209 -8.06 2.43 -47.55
C ASN A 209 -8.66 1.01 -47.47
N ARG A 210 -9.72 0.78 -48.24
CA ARG A 210 -10.46 -0.50 -48.28
C ARG A 210 -9.73 -1.60 -49.09
N SER A 211 -8.54 -1.98 -48.65
CA SER A 211 -7.76 -3.08 -49.21
C SER A 211 -7.49 -4.12 -48.13
N ILE A 212 -7.90 -5.38 -48.38
CA ILE A 212 -7.78 -6.49 -47.42
C ILE A 212 -6.34 -6.65 -46.92
N VAL A 213 -5.35 -6.58 -47.80
CA VAL A 213 -3.94 -6.72 -47.44
C VAL A 213 -3.48 -5.59 -46.52
N LYS A 214 -3.87 -4.34 -46.81
CA LYS A 214 -3.50 -3.18 -45.97
C LYS A 214 -4.17 -3.25 -44.59
N SER A 215 -5.42 -3.69 -44.54
CA SER A 215 -6.14 -3.88 -43.26
C SER A 215 -5.51 -4.98 -42.41
N LEU A 216 -5.15 -6.13 -43.00
CA LEU A 216 -4.54 -7.23 -42.25
C LEU A 216 -3.17 -6.84 -41.64
N VAL A 217 -2.36 -6.11 -42.42
CA VAL A 217 -1.08 -5.58 -41.97
C VAL A 217 -1.29 -4.56 -40.85
N THR A 218 -2.23 -3.62 -41.02
CA THR A 218 -2.52 -2.58 -40.02
C THR A 218 -2.99 -3.19 -38.71
N MET A 219 -3.89 -4.19 -38.76
CA MET A 219 -4.37 -4.91 -37.58
C MET A 219 -3.24 -5.61 -36.83
N SER A 220 -2.38 -6.34 -37.55
CA SER A 220 -1.28 -7.10 -36.93
C SER A 220 -0.27 -6.17 -36.25
N VAL A 221 0.12 -5.08 -36.93
CA VAL A 221 1.04 -4.08 -36.38
C VAL A 221 0.41 -3.35 -35.18
N ALA A 222 -0.85 -2.93 -35.28
CA ALA A 222 -1.54 -2.24 -34.19
C ALA A 222 -1.71 -3.13 -32.95
N THR A 223 -2.06 -4.40 -33.13
CA THR A 223 -2.20 -5.37 -32.02
C THR A 223 -0.87 -5.63 -31.32
N LEU A 224 0.22 -5.78 -32.07
CA LEU A 224 1.56 -5.96 -31.50
C LEU A 224 2.04 -4.72 -30.74
N LEU A 225 1.81 -3.52 -31.29
CA LEU A 225 2.16 -2.27 -30.61
C LEU A 225 1.33 -2.07 -29.33
N PHE A 226 0.04 -2.38 -29.38
CA PHE A 226 -0.83 -2.32 -28.20
C PHE A 226 -0.37 -3.28 -27.11
N ALA A 227 -0.06 -4.53 -27.47
CA ALA A 227 0.45 -5.52 -26.53
C ALA A 227 1.80 -5.09 -25.92
N LEU A 228 2.70 -4.51 -26.72
CA LEU A 228 3.98 -3.99 -26.24
C LEU A 228 3.78 -2.83 -25.26
N VAL A 229 2.90 -1.88 -25.59
CA VAL A 229 2.59 -0.73 -24.75
C VAL A 229 1.96 -1.16 -23.42
N ILE A 230 1.03 -2.11 -23.43
CA ILE A 230 0.45 -2.63 -22.19
C ILE A 230 1.48 -3.41 -21.37
N SER A 231 2.27 -4.27 -22.02
CA SER A 231 3.28 -5.09 -21.35
C SER A 231 4.36 -4.26 -20.65
N VAL A 232 4.77 -3.14 -21.26
CA VAL A 232 5.81 -2.26 -20.69
C VAL A 232 5.20 -1.16 -19.81
N GLY A 233 4.02 -0.68 -20.17
CA GLY A 233 3.41 0.50 -19.56
C GLY A 233 2.56 0.21 -18.34
N VAL A 234 1.95 -0.98 -18.25
CA VAL A 234 0.99 -1.35 -17.22
C VAL A 234 1.51 -2.54 -16.43
N GLU A 235 1.58 -2.40 -15.11
CA GLU A 235 1.91 -3.50 -14.21
C GLU A 235 0.66 -4.37 -14.00
N ALA A 236 0.26 -5.06 -15.07
CA ALA A 236 -0.88 -5.96 -15.09
C ALA A 236 -0.40 -7.42 -14.92
N SER A 237 -1.26 -8.25 -14.35
CA SER A 237 -1.01 -9.69 -14.32
C SER A 237 -0.86 -10.22 -15.76
N ASN A 238 0.04 -11.18 -15.97
CA ASN A 238 0.30 -11.76 -17.30
C ASN A 238 -0.98 -12.19 -18.03
N TRP A 239 -1.96 -12.73 -17.28
CA TRP A 239 -3.25 -13.14 -17.83
C TRP A 239 -4.13 -11.95 -18.26
N ALA A 240 -4.06 -10.82 -17.55
CA ALA A 240 -4.83 -9.62 -17.89
C ALA A 240 -4.29 -8.97 -19.17
N VAL A 241 -2.96 -8.98 -19.37
CA VAL A 241 -2.34 -8.51 -20.63
C VAL A 241 -2.80 -9.34 -21.82
N VAL A 242 -2.81 -10.67 -21.67
CA VAL A 242 -3.28 -11.59 -22.72
C VAL A 242 -4.77 -11.38 -23.00
N ALA A 243 -5.60 -11.27 -21.96
CA ALA A 243 -7.05 -11.04 -22.11
C ALA A 243 -7.35 -9.71 -22.82
N ALA A 244 -6.68 -8.63 -22.43
CA ALA A 244 -6.84 -7.32 -23.07
C ALA A 244 -6.39 -7.32 -24.54
N THR A 245 -5.27 -7.99 -24.84
CA THR A 245 -4.77 -8.11 -26.23
C THR A 245 -5.71 -8.94 -27.10
N ALA A 246 -6.25 -10.03 -26.56
CA ALA A 246 -7.23 -10.86 -27.26
C ALA A 246 -8.53 -10.10 -27.54
N ALA A 247 -9.04 -9.33 -26.57
CA ALA A 247 -10.22 -8.49 -26.77
C ALA A 247 -9.98 -7.43 -27.87
N TYR A 248 -8.84 -6.74 -27.83
CA TYR A 248 -8.47 -5.76 -28.85
C TYR A 248 -8.34 -6.37 -30.26
N ALA A 249 -7.72 -7.55 -30.36
CA ALA A 249 -7.63 -8.28 -31.63
C ALA A 249 -9.02 -8.71 -32.14
N ALA A 250 -9.92 -9.15 -31.25
CA ALA A 250 -11.28 -9.52 -31.63
C ALA A 250 -12.06 -8.33 -32.19
N ASP A 251 -11.96 -7.15 -31.58
CA ASP A 251 -12.62 -5.93 -32.03
C ASP A 251 -12.15 -5.51 -33.44
N LEU A 252 -10.84 -5.56 -33.69
CA LEU A 252 -10.29 -5.27 -35.02
C LEU A 252 -10.69 -6.33 -36.07
N ALA A 253 -10.69 -7.61 -35.70
CA ALA A 253 -11.11 -8.70 -36.58
C ALA A 253 -12.59 -8.55 -36.99
N LEU A 254 -13.45 -8.20 -36.02
CA LEU A 254 -14.86 -7.94 -36.25
C LEU A 254 -15.06 -6.79 -37.25
N PHE A 255 -14.30 -5.71 -37.10
CA PHE A 255 -14.38 -4.56 -38.00
C PHE A 255 -13.98 -4.90 -39.44
N ILE A 256 -12.92 -5.71 -39.63
CA ILE A 256 -12.50 -6.17 -40.95
C ILE A 256 -13.56 -7.10 -41.57
N GLY A 257 -14.13 -8.01 -40.77
CA GLY A 257 -15.20 -8.92 -41.21
C GLY A 257 -16.46 -8.19 -41.65
N ALA A 258 -16.89 -7.17 -40.89
CA ALA A 258 -18.04 -6.34 -41.25
C ALA A 258 -17.79 -5.46 -42.48
N SER A 259 -16.55 -5.01 -42.69
CA SER A 259 -16.19 -4.11 -43.80
C SER A 259 -15.91 -4.83 -45.13
N GLY A 260 -15.75 -6.16 -45.10
CA GLY A 260 -15.48 -7.01 -46.26
C GLY A 260 -16.71 -7.73 -46.84
N SER A 261 -17.88 -7.58 -46.21
CA SER A 261 -19.17 -8.08 -46.72
C SER A 261 -19.93 -7.04 -47.54
#